data_AF-A0A2X2VKP1-F1
#
_entry.id   AF-A0A2X2VKP1-F1
#
_cell.length_a   1.000
_cell.length_b   1.000
_cell.length_c   1.000
_cell.angle_alpha   90.00
_cell.angle_beta   90.00
_cell.angle_gamma   90.00
#
_symmetry.space_group_name_H-M   'P 1'
#
loop_
_entity.id
_entity.type
_entity.pdbx_description
1 polymer ?
#
loop_
_entity_poly.entity_id
_entity_poly.type
_entity_poly.pdbx_seq_one_letter_code
_entity_poly.pdbx_strand_id
1 'polypeptide(L)'
;MVRDMKHTVEVMIPEAEIKARIAELGRQITERYKDSGSDMVLVGLLRGSFMFMADLCREVQVSHEVDFMTASSYGSGMSTTRDVKILKDLDEDIRGKDVLIVEDIIDSGEYAVESAGNPEPA
;
A
#
# COMPACT_ATOMS: atom_id res chain seq x y z
N MET A 1 20.96 25.86 9.64
CA MET A 1 19.76 26.55 10.18
C MET A 1 18.57 26.18 9.32
N VAL A 2 17.70 25.28 9.79
CA VAL A 2 16.39 25.07 9.17
C VAL A 2 15.48 26.13 9.76
N ARG A 3 14.87 26.98 8.92
CA ARG A 3 13.85 27.93 9.38
C ARG A 3 12.59 27.14 9.69
N ASP A 4 12.14 27.15 10.95
CA ASP A 4 10.80 26.71 11.32
C ASP A 4 9.79 27.64 10.66
N MET A 5 9.26 27.21 9.52
CA MET A 5 8.20 27.90 8.81
C MET A 5 6.89 27.53 9.49
N LYS A 6 6.18 28.53 10.05
CA LYS A 6 4.84 28.32 10.60
C LYS A 6 3.94 27.77 9.51
N HIS A 7 3.41 26.57 9.73
CA HIS A 7 2.44 25.94 8.86
C HIS A 7 1.15 25.69 9.65
N THR A 8 0.03 25.76 8.94
CA THR A 8 -1.30 25.39 9.43
C THR A 8 -1.79 24.23 8.57
N VAL A 9 -2.31 23.19 9.23
CA VAL A 9 -2.91 22.03 8.56
C VAL A 9 -4.42 22.19 8.64
N GLU A 10 -5.07 22.17 7.48
CA GLU A 10 -6.53 22.17 7.39
C GLU A 10 -7.01 20.72 7.19
N VAL A 11 -8.19 20.41 7.73
CA VAL A 11 -8.80 19.09 7.54
C VAL A 11 -9.26 18.98 6.09
N MET A 12 -8.58 18.11 5.32
CA MET A 12 -8.97 17.84 3.94
C MET A 12 -10.07 16.77 3.86
N ILE A 13 -9.93 15.69 4.65
CA ILE A 13 -10.90 14.59 4.71
C ILE A 13 -11.19 14.29 6.18
N PRO A 14 -12.43 14.44 6.66
CA PRO A 14 -12.81 14.09 8.02
C PRO A 14 -12.65 12.59 8.32
N GLU A 15 -12.33 12.24 9.56
CA GLU A 15 -12.16 10.85 10.01
C GLU A 15 -13.36 9.95 9.67
N ALA A 16 -14.59 10.47 9.87
CA ALA A 16 -15.81 9.74 9.60
C ALA A 16 -15.96 9.37 8.11
N GLU A 17 -15.50 10.24 7.20
CA GLU A 17 -15.53 9.98 5.76
C GLU A 17 -14.49 8.94 5.37
N ILE A 18 -13.28 9.00 5.96
CA ILE A 18 -12.23 7.98 5.76
C ILE A 18 -12.76 6.61 6.21
N LYS A 19 -13.31 6.51 7.42
CA LYS A 19 -13.86 5.26 7.96
C LYS A 19 -14.98 4.70 7.10
N ALA A 20 -15.92 5.54 6.65
CA ALA A 20 -16.99 5.13 5.77
C ALA A 20 -16.47 4.62 4.42
N ARG A 21 -15.45 5.29 3.87
CA ARG A 21 -14.83 4.88 2.61
C ARG A 21 -14.07 3.56 2.74
N ILE A 22 -13.35 3.35 3.83
CA ILE A 22 -12.64 2.10 4.12
C ILE A 22 -13.64 0.93 4.23
N ALA A 23 -14.75 1.10 4.95
CA ALA A 23 -15.78 0.06 5.04
C ALA A 23 -16.38 -0.30 3.67
N GLU A 24 -16.57 0.70 2.79
CA GLU A 24 -17.01 0.45 1.42
C GLU A 24 -15.95 -0.29 0.59
N LEU A 25 -14.68 0.11 0.69
CA LEU A 25 -13.58 -0.59 0.00
C LEU A 25 -13.42 -2.04 0.49
N GLY A 26 -13.51 -2.27 1.80
CA GLY A 26 -13.47 -3.60 2.38
C GLY A 26 -14.54 -4.52 1.81
N ARG A 27 -15.78 -4.03 1.65
CA ARG A 27 -16.86 -4.77 0.96
C ARG A 27 -16.51 -5.08 -0.50
N GLN A 28 -16.02 -4.10 -1.25
CA GLN A 28 -15.67 -4.27 -2.67
C GLN A 28 -14.56 -5.31 -2.86
N ILE A 29 -13.52 -5.24 -2.01
CA ILE A 29 -12.41 -6.21 -2.02
C ILE A 29 -12.92 -7.60 -1.63
N THR A 30 -13.72 -7.68 -0.56
CA THR A 30 -14.32 -8.95 -0.12
C THR A 30 -15.08 -9.62 -1.27
N GLU A 31 -15.98 -8.89 -1.92
CA GLU A 31 -16.77 -9.41 -3.04
C GLU A 31 -15.90 -9.81 -4.24
N ARG A 32 -14.78 -9.10 -4.47
CA ARG A 32 -13.85 -9.42 -5.55
C ARG A 32 -13.07 -10.71 -5.31
N TYR A 33 -12.71 -11.03 -4.08
CA TYR A 33 -11.79 -12.13 -3.76
C TYR A 33 -12.46 -13.34 -3.08
N LYS A 34 -13.71 -13.24 -2.61
CA LYS A 34 -14.41 -14.32 -1.88
C LYS A 34 -14.46 -15.67 -2.61
N ASP A 35 -14.48 -15.65 -3.95
CA ASP A 35 -14.62 -16.85 -4.78
C ASP A 35 -13.33 -17.19 -5.56
N SER A 36 -12.20 -16.56 -5.20
CA SER A 36 -10.94 -16.78 -5.93
C SER A 36 -10.40 -18.20 -5.79
N GLY A 37 -10.59 -18.80 -4.62
CA GLY A 37 -10.06 -20.13 -4.29
C GLY A 37 -8.54 -20.17 -4.08
N SER A 38 -7.86 -19.04 -4.25
CA SER A 38 -6.43 -18.84 -3.93
C SER A 38 -6.28 -18.17 -2.57
N ASP A 39 -5.14 -18.38 -1.91
CA ASP A 39 -4.79 -17.63 -0.71
C ASP A 39 -4.56 -16.16 -1.06
N MET A 40 -4.93 -15.23 -0.16
CA MET A 40 -4.81 -13.80 -0.38
C MET A 40 -3.79 -13.19 0.60
N VAL A 41 -3.02 -12.21 0.13
CA VAL A 41 -2.09 -11.42 0.95
C VAL A 41 -2.27 -9.92 0.70
N LEU A 42 -2.42 -9.16 1.77
CA LEU A 42 -2.37 -7.71 1.77
C LEU A 42 -0.93 -7.26 2.03
N VAL A 43 -0.33 -6.53 1.08
CA VAL A 43 1.06 -6.05 1.19
C VAL A 43 1.06 -4.54 1.41
N GLY A 44 1.47 -4.10 2.60
CA GLY A 44 1.56 -2.69 2.97
C GLY A 44 2.93 -2.11 2.71
N LEU A 45 3.00 -0.95 2.03
CA LEU A 45 4.25 -0.24 1.80
C LEU A 45 4.59 0.69 2.95
N LEU A 46 5.64 0.35 3.71
CA LEU A 46 6.05 1.12 4.87
C LEU A 46 6.79 2.41 4.48
N ARG A 47 6.63 3.49 5.24
CA ARG A 47 5.92 3.58 6.53
C ARG A 47 4.49 4.11 6.44
N GLY A 48 4.12 4.79 5.34
CA GLY A 48 2.90 5.60 5.25
C GLY A 48 1.61 4.80 5.31
N SER A 49 1.58 3.62 4.67
CA SER A 49 0.37 2.80 4.53
C SER A 49 -0.12 2.15 5.83
N PHE A 50 0.67 2.12 6.91
CA PHE A 50 0.38 1.26 8.07
C PHE A 50 -0.99 1.52 8.71
N MET A 51 -1.43 2.78 8.80
CA MET A 51 -2.71 3.15 9.38
C MET A 51 -3.87 2.72 8.46
N PHE A 52 -3.74 3.00 7.16
CA PHE A 52 -4.71 2.60 6.17
C PHE A 52 -4.82 1.08 6.06
N MET A 53 -3.69 0.36 6.09
CA MET A 53 -3.63 -1.09 6.12
C MET A 53 -4.39 -1.66 7.32
N ALA A 54 -4.13 -1.15 8.53
CA ALA A 54 -4.77 -1.66 9.75
C ALA A 54 -6.29 -1.46 9.75
N ASP A 55 -6.77 -0.36 9.19
CA ASP A 55 -8.20 -0.10 9.06
C ASP A 55 -8.82 -0.95 7.94
N LEU A 56 -8.14 -1.06 6.80
CA LEU A 56 -8.63 -1.80 5.63
C LEU A 56 -8.72 -3.30 5.88
N CYS A 57 -7.68 -3.92 6.44
CA CYS A 57 -7.65 -5.38 6.64
C CYS A 57 -8.77 -5.88 7.56
N ARG A 58 -9.19 -5.06 8.53
CA ARG A 58 -10.32 -5.37 9.43
C ARG A 58 -11.68 -5.39 8.72
N GLU A 59 -11.81 -4.65 7.63
CA GLU A 59 -13.05 -4.59 6.85
C GLU A 59 -13.10 -5.64 5.73
N VAL A 60 -11.97 -6.24 5.35
CA VAL A 60 -11.90 -7.32 4.34
C VAL A 60 -12.29 -8.67 4.96
N GLN A 61 -13.44 -9.23 4.55
CA GLN A 61 -14.03 -10.46 5.10
C GLN A 61 -13.69 -11.71 4.26
N VAL A 62 -12.42 -11.83 3.88
CA VAL A 62 -11.86 -13.02 3.23
C VAL A 62 -10.65 -13.45 4.07
N SER A 63 -10.34 -14.74 4.17
CA SER A 63 -9.13 -15.19 4.84
C SER A 63 -7.90 -14.64 4.09
N HIS A 64 -7.05 -13.90 4.78
CA HIS A 64 -5.88 -13.28 4.18
C HIS A 64 -4.71 -13.19 5.17
N GLU A 65 -3.52 -13.12 4.62
CA GLU A 65 -2.29 -12.76 5.32
C GLU A 65 -2.04 -11.25 5.19
N VAL A 66 -1.25 -10.70 6.11
CA VAL A 66 -0.79 -9.30 6.05
C VAL A 66 0.72 -9.30 6.11
N ASP A 67 1.36 -8.70 5.11
CA ASP A 67 2.81 -8.52 5.05
C ASP A 67 3.15 -7.06 4.74
N PHE A 68 4.40 -6.68 4.99
CA PHE A 68 4.90 -5.33 4.82
C PHE A 68 6.23 -5.34 4.08
N MET A 69 6.29 -4.53 3.04
CA MET A 69 7.52 -4.25 2.29
C MET A 69 7.99 -2.81 2.57
N THR A 70 9.30 -2.61 2.61
CA THR A 70 9.89 -1.26 2.66
C THR A 70 10.75 -1.05 1.43
N ALA A 71 10.38 -0.07 0.61
CA ALA A 71 11.20 0.40 -0.50
C ALA A 71 11.73 1.80 -0.19
N SER A 72 12.98 2.07 -0.56
CA SER A 72 13.52 3.44 -0.52
C SER A 72 13.42 4.09 -1.88
N SER A 73 12.78 5.25 -1.94
CA SER A 73 12.97 6.22 -3.02
C SER A 73 14.15 7.13 -2.69
N TYR A 74 15.03 7.39 -3.65
CA TYR A 74 16.07 8.40 -3.49
C TYR A 74 15.41 9.79 -3.46
N GLY A 75 15.53 10.45 -2.31
CA GLY A 75 14.77 11.65 -1.97
C GLY A 75 14.94 12.82 -2.93
N SER A 76 13.81 13.48 -3.23
CA SER A 76 13.64 14.89 -3.62
C SER A 76 14.70 15.54 -4.53
N GLY A 77 15.37 14.76 -5.37
CA GLY A 77 16.41 15.19 -6.30
C GLY A 77 16.08 14.63 -7.67
N MET A 78 15.90 15.52 -8.64
CA MET A 78 15.73 15.20 -10.06
C MET A 78 16.90 14.35 -10.58
N SER A 79 16.83 13.03 -10.44
CA SER A 79 17.67 12.09 -11.18
C SER A 79 16.94 10.76 -11.36
N THR A 80 16.59 10.50 -12.61
CA THR A 80 15.81 9.40 -13.19
C THR A 80 16.53 8.04 -13.22
N THR A 81 17.23 7.68 -12.14
CA THR A 81 17.74 6.32 -11.90
C THR A 81 16.80 5.64 -10.90
N ARG A 82 15.58 5.23 -11.28
CA ARG A 82 15.16 3.96 -11.95
C ARG A 82 15.43 2.66 -11.19
N ASP A 83 16.03 2.72 -10.00
CA ASP A 83 16.20 1.51 -9.19
C ASP A 83 15.56 1.75 -7.80
N VAL A 84 14.32 1.29 -7.64
CA VAL A 84 13.70 1.13 -6.32
C VAL A 84 14.48 0.06 -5.57
N LYS A 85 15.13 0.48 -4.47
CA LYS A 85 15.84 -0.45 -3.60
C LYS A 85 14.89 -0.99 -2.54
N ILE A 86 14.62 -2.29 -2.60
CA ILE A 86 13.92 -3.00 -1.53
C ILE A 86 14.84 -3.05 -0.31
N LEU A 87 14.42 -2.39 0.77
CA LEU A 87 15.13 -2.34 2.04
C LEU A 87 14.69 -3.48 2.97
N LYS A 88 13.40 -3.81 2.92
CA LYS A 88 12.83 -4.98 3.56
C LYS A 88 11.90 -5.62 2.54
N ASP A 89 12.20 -6.86 2.19
CA ASP A 89 11.36 -7.67 1.32
C ASP A 89 10.22 -8.31 2.12
N LEU A 90 9.33 -9.01 1.42
CA LEU A 90 8.28 -9.82 2.01
C LEU A 90 8.87 -10.96 2.83
N ASP A 91 8.23 -11.26 3.97
CA ASP A 91 8.63 -12.36 4.83
C ASP A 91 8.07 -13.70 4.29
N GLU A 92 6.92 -13.66 3.61
CA GLU A 92 6.23 -14.84 3.06
C GLU A 92 6.30 -14.93 1.53
N ASP A 93 6.24 -16.15 1.00
CA ASP A 93 6.16 -16.38 -0.46
C ASP A 93 4.75 -16.03 -0.98
N ILE A 94 4.71 -15.18 -2.00
CA ILE A 94 3.46 -14.69 -2.61
C ILE A 94 3.12 -15.37 -3.94
N ARG A 95 3.93 -16.34 -4.39
CA ARG A 95 3.68 -17.05 -5.65
C ARG A 95 2.36 -17.83 -5.60
N GLY A 96 1.50 -17.57 -6.58
CA GLY A 96 0.18 -18.21 -6.67
C GLY A 96 -0.85 -17.68 -5.69
N LYS A 97 -0.53 -16.62 -4.92
CA LYS A 97 -1.48 -15.90 -4.08
C LYS A 97 -2.10 -14.72 -4.83
N ASP A 98 -3.29 -14.33 -4.41
CA ASP A 98 -3.86 -13.03 -4.76
C ASP A 98 -3.17 -11.95 -3.94
N VAL A 99 -2.39 -11.09 -4.60
CA VAL A 99 -1.63 -10.03 -3.95
C VAL A 99 -2.35 -8.70 -4.11
N LEU A 100 -2.69 -8.06 -2.99
CA LEU A 100 -3.27 -6.72 -2.96
C LEU A 100 -2.30 -5.75 -2.27
N ILE A 101 -1.71 -4.86 -3.07
CA ILE A 101 -0.81 -3.81 -2.58
C ILE A 101 -1.63 -2.67 -1.98
N VAL A 102 -1.22 -2.21 -0.80
CA VAL A 102 -1.88 -1.16 -0.03
C VAL A 102 -0.91 0.00 0.17
N GLU A 103 -1.28 1.15 -0.39
CA GLU A 103 -0.53 2.41 -0.35
C GLU A 103 -1.32 3.51 0.35
N ASP A 104 -0.62 4.49 0.93
CA ASP A 104 -1.25 5.68 1.55
C ASP A 104 -1.59 6.77 0.52
N ILE A 105 -0.72 7.01 -0.45
CA ILE A 105 -0.92 8.00 -1.51
C ILE A 105 -0.21 7.59 -2.79
N ILE A 106 -0.89 7.80 -3.92
CA ILE A 106 -0.31 7.65 -5.25
C ILE A 106 -0.32 9.02 -5.92
N ASP A 107 0.86 9.59 -6.15
CA ASP A 107 1.03 10.89 -6.84
C ASP A 107 1.36 10.67 -8.33
N SER A 108 2.58 10.19 -8.63
CA SER A 108 3.02 9.91 -10.01
C SER A 108 2.80 8.46 -10.47
N GLY A 109 2.45 7.53 -9.57
CA GLY A 109 2.19 6.12 -9.89
C GLY A 109 3.42 5.25 -10.21
N GLU A 110 4.56 5.84 -10.58
CA GLU A 110 5.78 5.13 -10.98
C GLU A 110 6.31 4.21 -9.86
N TYR A 111 6.32 4.70 -8.62
CA TYR A 111 6.81 3.96 -7.46
C TYR A 111 5.96 2.71 -7.14
N ALA A 112 4.64 2.83 -7.20
CA ALA A 112 3.73 1.73 -6.90
C ALA A 112 3.91 0.56 -7.87
N VAL A 113 4.06 0.86 -9.16
CA VAL A 113 4.29 -0.17 -10.20
C VAL A 113 5.64 -0.85 -10.03
N GLU A 114 6.70 -0.09 -9.73
CA GLU A 114 8.04 -0.66 -9.58
C GLU A 114 8.17 -1.53 -8.31
N SER A 115 7.53 -1.11 -7.23
CA SER A 115 7.46 -1.87 -5.97
C SER A 115 6.65 -3.17 -6.09
N ALA A 116 5.72 -3.25 -7.04
CA ALA A 116 4.93 -4.46 -7.30
C ALA A 116 5.74 -5.58 -7.99
N GLY A 117 6.95 -5.27 -8.48
CA GLY A 117 7.75 -6.17 -9.30
C GLY A 117 7.20 -6.29 -10.73
N ASN A 118 8.08 -6.28 -11.72
CA ASN A 118 7.69 -6.62 -13.08
C ASN A 118 7.56 -8.16 -13.15
N PRO A 119 6.43 -8.74 -13.55
CA PRO A 119 6.36 -10.19 -13.74
C PRO A 119 7.38 -10.57 -14.82
N GLU A 120 8.35 -11.42 -14.49
CA GLU A 120 9.23 -11.99 -15.51
C GLU A 120 8.35 -12.71 -16.54
N PRO A 121 8.56 -12.48 -17.85
CA PRO A 121 7.86 -13.27 -18.86
C PRO A 121 8.28 -14.73 -18.71
N ALA A 122 7.28 -15.61 -18.62
CA ALA A 122 7.44 -17.06 -18.63
C ALA A 122 8.15 -17.57 -19.88
#